data_AF-A0A819VSF3-F1
#
_entry.id   AF-A0A819VSF3-F1
#
_cell.length_a   1.000
_cell.length_b   1.000
_cell.length_c   1.000
_cell.angle_alpha   90.00
_cell.angle_beta   90.00
_cell.angle_gamma   90.00
#
_symmetry.space_group_name_H-M   'P 1'
#
loop_
_entity.id
_entity.type
_entity.pdbx_description
1 polymer ?
#
loop_
_entity_poly.entity_id
_entity_poly.type
_entity_poly.pdbx_seq_one_letter_code
_entity_poly.pdbx_strand_id
1 'polypeptide(L)'
;RQFPLPDSPEAISYKNAIYQHEIIPVRQWYTEEHKNWMIINAKNNKWFIWDKILQETSNVTKKIQNYIERKSLNKAASISDLCISPQELLNRLGEYEHYCPVSLTLRNELVDCSATTKTDYVAEYRGRYYRMAGPKELQQFLDDPERFAPIEPRKI
;
A
#
# COMPACT_ATOMS: atom_id res chain seq x y z
N ARG A 1 -2.81 -51.17 0.69
CA ARG A 1 -2.09 -50.13 1.48
C ARG A 1 -3.16 -49.25 2.12
N GLN A 2 -3.23 -49.16 3.45
CA GLN A 2 -4.04 -48.13 4.10
C GLN A 2 -3.28 -46.80 3.96
N PHE A 3 -3.91 -45.82 3.32
CA PHE A 3 -3.41 -44.45 3.36
C PHE A 3 -3.66 -43.89 4.76
N PRO A 4 -2.74 -43.11 5.32
CA PRO A 4 -2.97 -42.45 6.60
C PRO A 4 -4.22 -41.57 6.51
N LEU A 5 -4.99 -41.52 7.60
CA LEU A 5 -6.14 -40.64 7.70
C LEU A 5 -5.68 -39.19 7.47
N PRO A 6 -6.43 -38.37 6.70
CA PRO A 6 -5.99 -37.02 6.33
C PRO A 6 -5.66 -36.09 7.52
N ASP A 7 -6.25 -36.35 8.69
CA ASP A 7 -6.09 -35.59 9.92
C ASP A 7 -5.35 -36.38 11.01
N SER A 8 -4.62 -37.43 10.64
CA SER A 8 -3.72 -38.11 11.57
C SER A 8 -2.56 -37.20 11.98
N PRO A 9 -1.94 -37.40 13.15
CA PRO A 9 -0.76 -36.63 13.58
C PRO A 9 0.35 -36.62 12.52
N GLU A 10 0.61 -37.75 11.87
CA GLU A 10 1.63 -37.89 10.82
C GLU A 10 1.28 -37.05 9.58
N ALA A 11 0.01 -37.09 9.15
CA ALA A 11 -0.46 -36.30 8.02
C ALA A 11 -0.40 -34.79 8.31
N ILE A 12 -0.74 -34.38 9.54
CA ILE A 12 -0.67 -32.98 9.98
C ILE A 12 0.79 -32.52 10.05
N SER A 13 1.68 -33.31 10.65
CA SER A 13 3.11 -32.99 10.73
C SER A 13 3.73 -32.82 9.34
N TYR A 14 3.39 -33.70 8.40
CA TYR A 14 3.82 -33.60 7.01
C TYR A 14 3.31 -32.32 6.32
N LYS A 15 2.01 -32.03 6.44
CA LYS A 15 1.40 -30.79 5.90
C LYS A 15 2.04 -29.52 6.49
N ASN A 16 2.32 -29.52 7.79
CA ASN A 16 2.96 -28.39 8.46
C ASN A 16 4.41 -28.19 7.98
N ALA A 17 5.17 -29.27 7.78
CA ALA A 17 6.53 -29.18 7.22
C ALA A 17 6.52 -28.57 5.81
N ILE A 18 5.58 -28.98 4.95
CA ILE A 18 5.39 -28.36 3.64
C ILE A 18 5.05 -26.88 3.79
N TYR A 19 4.05 -26.55 4.62
CA TYR A 19 3.66 -25.15 4.85
C TYR A 19 4.84 -24.27 5.29
N GLN A 20 5.66 -24.76 6.24
CA GLN A 20 6.82 -24.01 6.73
C GLN A 20 7.84 -23.71 5.64
N HIS A 21 8.00 -24.62 4.68
CA HIS A 21 8.87 -24.42 3.52
C HIS A 21 8.24 -23.42 2.53
N GLU A 22 6.97 -23.64 2.14
CA GLU A 22 6.32 -22.89 1.07
C GLU A 22 5.86 -21.48 1.46
N ILE A 23 5.60 -21.22 2.75
CA ILE A 23 5.05 -19.93 3.18
C ILE A 23 6.04 -18.77 3.02
N ILE A 24 7.35 -19.05 3.04
CA ILE A 24 8.40 -18.03 2.96
C ILE A 24 8.33 -17.29 1.61
N PRO A 25 8.43 -17.95 0.45
CA PRO A 25 8.35 -17.28 -0.84
C PRO A 25 6.98 -16.62 -1.08
N VAL A 26 5.88 -17.25 -0.63
CA VAL A 26 4.53 -16.67 -0.75
C VAL A 26 4.43 -15.35 0.03
N ARG A 27 4.88 -15.34 1.29
CA ARG A 27 4.89 -14.14 2.13
C ARG A 27 5.74 -13.04 1.51
N GLN A 28 6.93 -13.40 1.04
CA GLN A 28 7.84 -12.44 0.41
C GLN A 28 7.17 -11.77 -0.79
N TRP A 29 6.58 -12.56 -1.68
CA TRP A 29 5.88 -12.06 -2.86
C TRP A 29 4.74 -11.10 -2.51
N TYR A 30 3.83 -11.46 -1.59
CA TYR A 30 2.75 -10.56 -1.17
C TYR A 30 3.24 -9.30 -0.46
N THR A 31 4.36 -9.39 0.27
CA THR A 31 4.94 -8.25 0.98
C THR A 31 5.60 -7.27 0.00
N GLU A 32 6.31 -7.77 -1.00
CA GLU A 32 7.09 -6.97 -1.95
C GLU A 32 6.21 -6.41 -3.07
N GLU A 33 5.41 -7.26 -3.73
CA GLU A 33 4.62 -6.90 -4.91
C GLU A 33 3.32 -6.21 -4.57
N HIS A 34 2.63 -6.65 -3.51
CA HIS A 34 1.30 -6.14 -3.17
C HIS A 34 1.28 -5.30 -1.89
N LYS A 35 2.33 -5.39 -1.05
CA LYS A 35 2.43 -4.66 0.23
C LYS A 35 1.18 -4.83 1.11
N ASN A 36 0.51 -5.97 1.01
CA ASN A 36 -0.79 -6.24 1.65
C ASN A 36 -0.75 -7.43 2.62
N TRP A 37 0.45 -7.94 2.93
CA TRP A 37 0.60 -9.03 3.88
C TRP A 37 0.40 -8.57 5.32
N MET A 38 -0.51 -9.24 6.03
CA MET A 38 -0.82 -8.98 7.43
C MET A 38 -0.71 -10.26 8.26
N ILE A 39 -0.13 -10.16 9.45
CA ILE A 39 -0.06 -11.26 10.41
C ILE A 39 -1.06 -11.01 11.54
N ILE A 40 -1.93 -11.98 11.79
CA ILE A 40 -2.89 -11.95 12.89
C ILE A 40 -2.53 -13.02 13.90
N ASN A 41 -2.52 -12.65 15.18
CA ASN A 41 -2.22 -13.59 16.26
C ASN A 41 -3.39 -14.56 16.49
N ALA A 42 -3.21 -15.79 16.02
CA ALA A 42 -4.20 -16.87 16.10
C ALA A 42 -4.34 -17.51 17.50
N LYS A 43 -3.57 -17.09 18.52
CA LYS A 43 -3.71 -17.59 19.90
C LYS A 43 -4.96 -17.06 20.61
N ASN A 44 -5.56 -15.99 20.09
CA ASN A 44 -6.78 -15.43 20.64
C ASN A 44 -8.01 -16.26 20.25
N ASN A 45 -9.13 -16.01 20.92
CA ASN A 45 -10.39 -16.66 20.57
C ASN A 45 -10.90 -16.22 19.18
N LYS A 46 -11.79 -17.03 18.60
CA LYS A 46 -12.32 -16.82 17.24
C LYS A 46 -13.00 -15.47 17.06
N TRP A 47 -13.70 -14.96 18.06
CA TRP A 47 -14.39 -13.66 17.99
C TRP A 47 -13.41 -12.49 17.93
N PHE A 48 -12.35 -12.54 18.73
CA PHE A 48 -11.29 -11.53 18.68
C PHE A 48 -10.62 -11.50 17.30
N ILE A 49 -10.31 -12.67 16.75
CA ILE A 49 -9.71 -12.78 15.42
C ILE A 49 -10.67 -12.22 14.36
N TRP A 50 -11.95 -12.57 14.43
CA TRP A 50 -12.98 -12.07 13.52
C TRP A 50 -13.10 -10.54 13.57
N ASP A 51 -13.22 -9.97 14.77
CA ASP A 51 -13.34 -8.52 14.97
C ASP A 51 -12.10 -7.79 14.44
N LYS A 52 -10.91 -8.33 14.71
CA LYS A 52 -9.66 -7.77 14.19
C LYS A 52 -9.64 -7.78 12.66
N ILE A 53 -10.01 -8.88 12.01
CA ILE A 53 -10.08 -8.97 10.54
C ILE A 53 -11.08 -7.95 9.99
N LEU A 54 -12.25 -7.85 10.61
CA LEU A 54 -13.31 -6.93 10.19
C LEU A 54 -12.85 -5.48 10.30
N GLN A 55 -12.17 -5.12 11.39
CA GLN A 55 -11.61 -3.79 11.60
C GLN A 55 -10.59 -3.43 10.53
N GLU A 56 -9.61 -4.31 10.27
CA GLU A 56 -8.55 -4.08 9.27
C GLU A 56 -9.13 -3.99 7.85
N THR A 57 -10.04 -4.89 7.50
CA THR A 57 -10.74 -4.87 6.21
C THR A 57 -11.55 -3.59 6.03
N SER A 58 -12.24 -3.14 7.09
CA SER A 58 -12.99 -1.87 7.08
C SER A 58 -12.07 -0.67 6.85
N ASN A 59 -10.91 -0.63 7.51
CA ASN A 59 -9.94 0.45 7.36
C ASN A 59 -9.42 0.56 5.92
N VAL A 60 -9.03 -0.56 5.31
CA VAL A 60 -8.57 -0.60 3.91
C VAL A 60 -9.71 -0.23 2.95
N THR A 61 -10.92 -0.73 3.19
CA THR A 61 -12.10 -0.40 2.38
C THR A 61 -12.39 1.10 2.36
N LYS A 62 -12.28 1.78 3.52
CA LYS A 62 -12.43 3.24 3.61
C LYS A 62 -11.37 3.98 2.78
N LYS A 63 -10.11 3.51 2.78
CA LYS A 63 -9.05 4.11 1.97
C LYS A 63 -9.32 3.96 0.48
N ILE A 64 -9.77 2.78 0.04
CA ILE A 64 -10.17 2.52 -1.35
C ILE A 64 -11.34 3.43 -1.76
N GLN A 65 -12.38 3.51 -0.93
CA GLN A 65 -13.53 4.37 -1.19
C GLN A 65 -13.13 5.85 -1.29
N ASN A 66 -12.31 6.33 -0.35
CA ASN A 66 -11.80 7.69 -0.38
C ASN A 66 -10.98 7.98 -1.65
N TYR A 67 -10.14 7.03 -2.09
CA TYR A 67 -9.39 7.16 -3.33
C TYR A 67 -10.31 7.31 -4.55
N ILE A 68 -11.31 6.42 -4.67
CA ILE A 68 -12.28 6.45 -5.79
C ILE A 68 -13.06 7.76 -5.80
N GLU A 69 -13.57 8.20 -4.65
CA GLU A 69 -14.33 9.44 -4.51
C GLU A 69 -13.49 10.67 -4.86
N ARG A 70 -12.28 10.78 -4.30
CA ARG A 70 -11.42 11.93 -4.57
C ARG A 70 -11.03 12.02 -6.03
N LYS A 71 -10.78 10.88 -6.68
CA LYS A 71 -10.51 10.84 -8.12
C LYS A 71 -11.69 11.24 -8.98
N SER A 72 -12.91 10.81 -8.65
CA SER A 72 -14.09 11.21 -9.43
C SER A 72 -14.33 12.72 -9.37
N LEU A 73 -13.87 13.37 -8.30
CA LEU A 73 -13.88 14.81 -8.10
C LEU A 73 -12.63 15.52 -8.65
N ASN A 74 -11.74 14.84 -9.36
CA ASN A 74 -10.45 15.35 -9.85
C ASN A 74 -9.56 15.95 -8.74
N LYS A 75 -9.62 15.40 -7.52
CA LYS A 75 -8.75 15.78 -6.39
C LYS A 75 -7.60 14.80 -6.24
N ALA A 76 -6.50 15.24 -5.65
CA ALA A 76 -5.39 14.35 -5.30
C ALA A 76 -5.83 13.34 -4.24
N ALA A 77 -5.36 12.11 -4.29
CA ALA A 77 -5.78 11.05 -3.38
C ALA A 77 -4.59 10.22 -2.88
N SER A 78 -4.58 9.87 -1.59
CA SER A 78 -3.56 8.98 -1.04
C SER A 78 -3.68 7.59 -1.68
N ILE A 79 -2.54 6.96 -1.95
CA ILE A 79 -2.47 5.59 -2.48
C ILE A 79 -2.01 4.56 -1.44
N SER A 80 -2.01 4.94 -0.16
CA SER A 80 -1.66 4.03 0.92
C SER A 80 -2.62 2.85 0.97
N ASP A 81 -2.07 1.64 1.13
CA ASP A 81 -2.81 0.37 1.22
C ASP A 81 -3.71 0.02 0.01
N LEU A 82 -3.48 0.63 -1.15
CA LEU A 82 -4.21 0.30 -2.40
C LEU A 82 -3.61 -0.87 -3.18
N CYS A 83 -2.65 -1.60 -2.60
CA CYS A 83 -1.95 -2.72 -3.23
C CYS A 83 -1.22 -2.39 -4.54
N ILE A 84 -0.73 -1.15 -4.68
CA ILE A 84 0.02 -0.69 -5.86
C ILE A 84 1.41 -1.32 -5.85
N SER A 85 1.76 -1.97 -6.96
CA SER A 85 3.07 -2.60 -7.11
C SER A 85 4.21 -1.57 -7.17
N PRO A 86 5.43 -1.92 -6.73
CA PRO A 86 6.59 -1.05 -6.89
C PRO A 86 6.80 -0.62 -8.33
N GLN A 87 6.62 -1.54 -9.30
CA GLN A 87 6.79 -1.24 -10.72
C GLN A 87 5.75 -0.25 -11.24
N GLU A 88 4.46 -0.42 -10.88
CA GLU A 88 3.42 0.54 -11.26
C GLU A 88 3.71 1.92 -10.67
N LEU A 89 4.12 1.97 -9.40
CA LEU A 89 4.48 3.21 -8.73
C LEU A 89 5.59 3.94 -9.49
N LEU A 90 6.65 3.24 -9.87
CA LEU A 90 7.77 3.80 -10.64
C LEU A 90 7.33 4.28 -12.03
N ASN A 91 6.55 3.49 -12.76
CA ASN A 91 6.10 3.80 -14.12
C ASN A 91 5.23 5.07 -14.18
N ARG A 92 4.56 5.40 -13.08
CA ARG A 92 3.59 6.51 -13.01
C ARG A 92 4.09 7.68 -12.16
N LEU A 93 5.37 7.69 -11.77
CA LEU A 93 5.94 8.85 -11.09
C LEU A 93 5.71 10.13 -11.91
N GLY A 94 5.40 11.22 -11.20
CA GLY A 94 5.35 12.56 -11.77
C GLY A 94 6.74 13.14 -11.99
N GLU A 95 6.80 14.40 -12.43
CA GLU A 95 8.04 15.09 -12.81
C GLU A 95 9.07 15.22 -11.68
N TYR A 96 8.64 15.16 -10.43
CA TYR A 96 9.52 15.22 -9.27
C TYR A 96 10.15 13.87 -8.91
N GLU A 97 9.77 12.78 -9.57
CA GLU A 97 10.26 11.42 -9.34
C GLU A 97 10.23 11.02 -7.85
N HIS A 98 11.40 11.03 -7.19
CA HIS A 98 11.58 10.64 -5.80
C HIS A 98 11.58 11.81 -4.83
N TYR A 99 11.46 13.05 -5.30
CA TYR A 99 11.56 14.24 -4.47
C TYR A 99 10.20 14.77 -4.03
N CYS A 100 10.14 15.29 -2.82
CA CYS A 100 8.93 15.90 -2.27
C CYS A 100 8.63 17.26 -2.95
N PRO A 101 7.52 17.39 -3.71
CA PRO A 101 7.19 18.67 -4.35
C PRO A 101 6.85 19.74 -3.32
N VAL A 102 6.21 19.37 -2.22
CA VAL A 102 5.78 20.32 -1.17
C VAL A 102 6.98 20.95 -0.45
N SER A 103 7.99 20.14 -0.09
CA SER A 103 9.23 20.64 0.53
C SER A 103 9.96 21.59 -0.42
N LEU A 104 10.02 21.23 -1.70
CA LEU A 104 10.65 22.06 -2.72
C LEU A 104 9.91 23.40 -2.90
N THR A 105 8.58 23.38 -3.05
CA THR A 105 7.80 24.60 -3.26
C THR A 105 7.76 25.52 -2.04
N LEU A 106 7.63 24.98 -0.82
CA LEU A 106 7.44 25.79 0.38
C LEU A 106 8.73 26.20 1.06
N ARG A 107 9.76 25.35 1.01
CA ARG A 107 11.03 25.54 1.74
C ARG A 107 12.25 25.59 0.84
N ASN A 108 12.09 25.37 -0.47
CA ASN A 108 13.21 25.26 -1.42
C ASN A 108 14.20 24.15 -1.05
N GLU A 109 13.67 23.04 -0.49
CA GLU A 109 14.45 21.89 -0.02
C GLU A 109 14.18 20.67 -0.91
N LEU A 110 15.25 20.08 -1.46
CA LEU A 110 15.19 18.80 -2.15
C LEU A 110 15.28 17.65 -1.14
N VAL A 111 14.12 17.15 -0.73
CA VAL A 111 14.03 15.99 0.17
C VAL A 111 13.86 14.71 -0.66
N ASP A 112 14.86 13.84 -0.64
CA ASP A 112 14.82 12.54 -1.29
C ASP A 112 13.93 11.55 -0.50
N CYS A 113 12.89 11.05 -1.15
CA CYS A 113 11.93 10.08 -0.61
C CYS A 113 12.12 8.67 -1.21
N SER A 114 13.23 8.41 -1.92
CA SER A 114 13.55 7.13 -2.57
C SER A 114 13.71 5.99 -1.56
N ALA A 115 14.27 6.27 -0.37
CA ALA A 115 14.48 5.27 0.67
C ALA A 115 13.18 4.68 1.23
N THR A 116 12.04 5.36 1.06
CA THR A 116 10.75 4.87 1.53
C THR A 116 10.10 3.99 0.47
N THR A 117 10.16 2.67 0.68
CA THR A 117 9.49 1.70 -0.20
C THR A 117 7.97 1.71 -0.03
N LYS A 118 7.47 2.19 1.10
CA LYS A 118 6.03 2.26 1.40
C LYS A 118 5.33 3.37 0.63
N THR A 119 4.03 3.17 0.38
CA THR A 119 3.14 4.15 -0.26
C THR A 119 2.44 5.09 0.73
N ASP A 120 2.83 5.04 2.01
CA ASP A 120 2.21 5.79 3.12
C ASP A 120 2.14 7.29 2.84
N TYR A 121 3.18 7.85 2.22
CA TYR A 121 3.30 9.27 1.87
C TYR A 121 3.36 9.48 0.37
N VAL A 122 2.45 8.83 -0.36
CA VAL A 122 2.31 8.99 -1.80
C VAL A 122 0.85 9.35 -2.11
N ALA A 123 0.67 10.37 -2.95
CA ALA A 123 -0.64 10.64 -3.55
C ALA A 123 -0.58 10.52 -5.06
N GLU A 124 -1.73 10.19 -5.62
CA GLU A 124 -2.00 10.32 -7.03
C GLU A 124 -2.71 11.64 -7.31
N TYR A 125 -2.30 12.31 -8.38
CA TYR A 125 -3.02 13.42 -8.96
C TYR A 125 -2.90 13.40 -10.48
N ARG A 126 -4.04 13.45 -11.18
CA ARG A 126 -4.14 13.45 -12.66
C ARG A 126 -3.36 12.30 -13.32
N GLY A 127 -3.38 11.12 -12.71
CA GLY A 127 -2.74 9.91 -13.21
C GLY A 127 -1.28 9.73 -12.79
N ARG A 128 -0.65 10.74 -12.18
CA ARG A 128 0.75 10.72 -11.74
C ARG A 128 0.87 10.55 -10.23
N TYR A 129 1.92 9.86 -9.79
CA TYR A 129 2.24 9.67 -8.39
C TYR A 129 3.31 10.65 -7.91
N TYR A 130 3.08 11.21 -6.73
CA TYR A 130 3.96 12.16 -6.08
C TYR A 130 4.29 11.65 -4.69
N ARG A 131 5.59 11.58 -4.38
CA ARG A 131 6.09 11.20 -3.05
C ARG A 131 6.21 12.44 -2.17
N MET A 132 5.97 12.28 -0.88
CA MET A 132 6.09 13.36 0.10
C MET A 132 7.03 12.97 1.21
N ALA A 133 7.69 13.98 1.78
CA ALA A 133 8.65 13.81 2.87
C ALA A 133 8.02 13.23 4.14
N GLY A 134 6.71 13.42 4.32
CA GLY A 134 6.01 12.96 5.50
C GLY A 134 4.50 13.22 5.45
N PRO A 135 3.80 12.94 6.57
CA PRO A 135 2.34 13.05 6.63
C PRO A 135 1.85 14.51 6.53
N LYS A 136 2.64 15.49 6.99
CA LYS A 136 2.28 16.91 6.90
C LYS A 136 2.27 17.38 5.45
N GLU A 137 3.33 17.07 4.72
CA GLU A 137 3.48 17.38 3.29
C GLU A 137 2.43 16.63 2.46
N LEU A 138 2.14 15.37 2.78
CA LEU A 138 1.04 14.63 2.15
C LEU A 138 -0.28 15.38 2.30
N GLN A 139 -0.63 15.80 3.52
CA GLN A 139 -1.89 16.51 3.76
C GLN A 139 -1.96 17.83 2.97
N GLN A 140 -0.87 18.61 2.97
CA GLN A 140 -0.80 19.86 2.18
C GLN A 140 -1.01 19.60 0.68
N PHE A 141 -0.41 18.54 0.13
CA PHE A 141 -0.62 18.16 -1.26
C PHE A 141 -2.05 17.70 -1.54
N LEU A 142 -2.69 16.97 -0.62
CA LEU A 142 -4.07 16.54 -0.77
C LEU A 142 -5.06 17.72 -0.73
N ASP A 143 -4.73 18.78 0.00
CA ASP A 143 -5.58 19.97 0.14
C ASP A 143 -5.49 20.88 -1.09
N ASP A 144 -4.30 21.09 -1.64
CA ASP A 144 -4.06 21.98 -2.79
C ASP A 144 -3.02 21.39 -3.77
N PRO A 145 -3.37 20.34 -4.54
CA PRO A 145 -2.41 19.67 -5.41
C PRO A 145 -1.97 20.53 -6.60
N GLU A 146 -2.79 21.48 -7.06
CA GLU A 146 -2.48 22.33 -8.21
C GLU A 146 -1.31 23.27 -7.94
N ARG A 147 -1.07 23.62 -6.67
CA ARG A 147 0.07 24.42 -6.25
C ARG A 147 1.40 23.67 -6.32
N PHE A 148 1.38 22.35 -6.17
CA PHE A 148 2.57 21.52 -6.01
C PHE A 148 2.83 20.60 -7.21
N ALA A 149 1.79 20.29 -7.99
CA ALA A 149 1.92 19.51 -9.21
C ALA A 149 2.08 20.45 -10.42
N PRO A 150 2.91 20.06 -11.40
CA PRO A 150 3.03 20.80 -12.65
C PRO A 150 1.69 20.90 -13.37
N ILE A 151 1.48 22.03 -14.05
CA ILE A 151 0.32 22.23 -14.91
C ILE A 151 0.55 21.39 -16.17
N GLU A 152 0.12 20.11 -16.16
CA GLU A 152 0.11 19.34 -17.40
C GLU A 152 -0.80 20.05 -18.42
N PRO A 153 -0.34 20.33 -19.66
CA PRO A 153 -1.22 20.83 -20.70
C PRO A 153 -2.31 19.77 -20.94
N ARG A 154 -3.59 20.19 -20.92
CA ARG A 154 -4.70 19.31 -21.28
C ARG A 154 -4.36 18.69 -22.64
N LYS A 155 -4.25 17.36 -22.71
CA LYS A 155 -4.24 16.66 -24.00
C LYS A 155 -5.62 16.90 -24.61
N ILE A 156 -5.67 17.80 -25.59
CA ILE A 156 -6.83 18.07 -26.45
C ILE A 156 -7.01 16.87 -27.37
#